data_AF-A0A0Q0VQR9-F1
#
_entry.id   AF-A0A0Q0VQR9-F1
#
_cell.length_a   1.000
_cell.length_b   1.000
_cell.length_c   1.000
_cell.angle_alpha   90.00
_cell.angle_beta   90.00
_cell.angle_gamma   90.00
#
_symmetry.space_group_name_H-M   'P 1'
#
loop_
_entity.id
_entity.type
_entity.pdbx_description
1 polymer ?
#
loop_
_entity_poly.entity_id
_entity_poly.type
_entity_poly.pdbx_seq_one_letter_code
_entity_poly.pdbx_strand_id
1 'polypeptide(L)'
;MRMWMVNPKYMCSSHLLGEHNEIHMAVGYLREGNHLGRYASEKLIQVNTMLSRHNQLVEEMLSRGYKHNSPLIFDPTEIAGHLFEWELSVVIDPKYSLNILMGRCSGCRERYLQNIGRIDLREKWEYAIHKQPNINNSSEKPKRYQVENAMQLLDDIL
;
A
#
# COMPACT_ATOMS: atom_id res chain seq x y z
N MET A 1 -13.87 6.78 -7.67
CA MET A 1 -13.62 6.34 -6.29
C MET A 1 -13.13 4.91 -6.31
N ARG A 2 -11.90 4.67 -5.88
CA ARG A 2 -11.31 3.34 -5.68
C ARG A 2 -10.38 3.35 -4.47
N MET A 3 -10.39 2.26 -3.73
CA MET A 3 -9.34 1.87 -2.78
C MET A 3 -8.44 0.82 -3.45
N TRP A 4 -7.13 1.07 -3.52
CA TRP A 4 -6.19 0.13 -4.12
C TRP A 4 -5.86 -1.02 -3.17
N MET A 5 -5.92 -0.78 -1.86
CA MET A 5 -5.55 -1.77 -0.82
C MET A 5 -4.14 -2.36 -0.98
N VAL A 6 -3.28 -1.74 -1.80
CA VAL A 6 -1.86 -2.07 -1.93
C VAL A 6 -1.04 -1.36 -0.86
N ASN A 7 0.18 -1.83 -0.58
CA ASN A 7 1.09 -1.12 0.31
C ASN A 7 1.33 0.31 -0.22
N PRO A 8 1.02 1.37 0.55
CA PRO A 8 1.16 2.77 0.11
C PRO A 8 2.57 3.12 -0.39
N LYS A 9 3.62 2.46 0.12
CA LYS A 9 5.02 2.67 -0.30
C LYS A 9 5.23 2.41 -1.79
N TYR A 10 4.44 1.50 -2.36
CA TYR A 10 4.49 1.12 -3.78
C TYR A 10 3.78 2.15 -4.67
N MET A 11 2.96 3.03 -4.11
CA MET A 11 2.16 3.97 -4.88
C MET A 11 2.96 5.23 -5.21
N CYS A 12 2.89 5.72 -6.45
CA CYS A 12 3.37 7.06 -6.77
C CYS A 12 2.52 8.13 -6.07
N SER A 13 2.99 9.37 -6.02
CA SER A 13 2.29 10.45 -5.31
C SER A 13 0.86 10.67 -5.82
N SER A 14 0.63 10.62 -7.14
CA SER A 14 -0.70 10.81 -7.71
C SER A 14 -1.69 9.73 -7.28
N HIS A 15 -1.27 8.46 -7.23
CA HIS A 15 -2.15 7.37 -6.78
C HIS A 15 -2.34 7.40 -5.26
N LEU A 16 -1.30 7.74 -4.49
CA LEU A 16 -1.39 7.87 -3.03
C LEU A 16 -2.41 8.94 -2.63
N LEU A 17 -2.25 10.15 -3.18
CA LEU A 17 -3.14 11.28 -2.94
C LEU A 17 -4.52 11.07 -3.57
N GLY A 18 -4.57 10.41 -4.72
CA GLY A 18 -5.82 10.05 -5.40
C GLY A 18 -6.69 9.15 -4.53
N GLU A 19 -6.13 8.05 -4.01
CA GLU A 19 -6.87 7.15 -3.12
C GLU A 19 -7.31 7.86 -1.83
N HIS A 20 -6.42 8.67 -1.22
CA HIS A 20 -6.74 9.46 -0.05
C HIS A 20 -7.98 10.36 -0.29
N ASN A 21 -7.99 11.08 -1.41
CA ASN A 21 -9.10 11.96 -1.76
C ASN A 21 -10.38 11.18 -2.09
N GLU A 22 -10.26 10.05 -2.80
CA GLU A 22 -11.40 9.21 -3.15
C GLU A 22 -12.06 8.57 -1.92
N ILE A 23 -11.31 8.29 -0.85
CA ILE A 23 -11.90 7.85 0.43
C ILE A 23 -12.74 8.97 1.04
N HIS A 24 -12.26 10.23 1.07
CA HIS A 24 -13.05 11.36 1.55
C HIS A 24 -14.34 11.54 0.73
N MET A 25 -14.24 11.43 -0.60
CA MET A 25 -15.40 11.48 -1.49
C MET A 25 -16.39 10.35 -1.20
N ALA A 26 -15.91 9.13 -1.00
CA ALA A 26 -16.76 7.98 -0.73
C ALA A 26 -17.50 8.12 0.61
N VAL A 27 -16.81 8.59 1.65
CA VAL A 27 -17.45 8.85 2.96
C VAL A 27 -18.51 9.94 2.84
N GLY A 28 -18.23 11.05 2.15
CA GLY A 28 -19.24 12.10 1.91
C GLY A 28 -20.47 11.56 1.16
N TYR A 29 -20.22 10.82 0.09
CA TYR A 29 -21.27 10.20 -0.72
C TYR A 29 -22.15 9.21 0.07
N LEU A 30 -21.56 8.40 0.94
CA LEU A 30 -22.28 7.49 1.83
C LEU A 30 -23.09 8.23 2.90
N ARG A 31 -22.56 9.31 3.46
CA ARG A 31 -23.27 10.14 4.46
C ARG A 31 -24.53 10.81 3.92
N GLU A 32 -24.55 11.08 2.61
CA GLU A 32 -25.74 11.56 1.91
C GLU A 32 -26.81 10.48 1.69
N GLY A 33 -26.54 9.23 2.13
CA GLY A 33 -27.48 8.10 2.02
C GLY A 33 -27.43 7.39 0.67
N ASN A 34 -26.38 7.60 -0.12
CA ASN A 34 -26.27 6.96 -1.43
C ASN A 34 -25.72 5.53 -1.35
N HIS A 35 -26.21 4.66 -2.24
CA HIS A 35 -25.70 3.31 -2.43
C HIS A 35 -24.42 3.28 -3.26
N LEU A 36 -23.53 2.33 -2.97
CA LEU A 36 -22.27 2.14 -3.70
C LEU A 36 -22.49 1.50 -5.07
N GLY A 37 -23.49 0.63 -5.21
CA GLY A 37 -23.87 0.02 -6.48
C GLY A 37 -22.67 -0.59 -7.22
N ARG A 38 -22.31 0.01 -8.37
CA ARG A 38 -21.16 -0.44 -9.18
C ARG A 38 -19.83 -0.40 -8.42
N TYR A 39 -19.63 0.55 -7.51
CA TYR A 39 -18.39 0.63 -6.73
C TYR A 39 -18.24 -0.57 -5.79
N ALA A 40 -19.34 -1.10 -5.27
CA ALA A 40 -19.35 -2.32 -4.47
C ALA A 40 -19.24 -3.57 -5.37
N SER A 41 -20.04 -3.66 -6.43
CA SER A 41 -20.08 -4.86 -7.29
C SER A 41 -18.78 -5.08 -8.09
N GLU A 42 -18.06 -4.01 -8.45
CA GLU A 42 -16.74 -4.07 -9.08
C GLU A 42 -15.59 -4.11 -8.06
N LYS A 43 -15.88 -4.26 -6.76
CA LYS A 43 -14.90 -4.33 -5.66
C LYS A 43 -13.91 -3.15 -5.70
N LEU A 44 -14.43 -1.94 -5.79
CA LEU A 44 -13.64 -0.71 -5.82
C LEU A 44 -13.57 -0.04 -4.46
N ILE A 45 -14.55 -0.25 -3.59
CA ILE A 45 -14.65 0.39 -2.28
C ILE A 45 -14.92 -0.67 -1.21
N GLN A 46 -14.15 -0.62 -0.12
CA GLN A 46 -14.30 -1.48 1.05
C GLN A 46 -14.61 -0.61 2.27
N VAL A 47 -15.90 -0.50 2.59
CA VAL A 47 -16.42 0.43 3.60
C VAL A 47 -15.81 0.21 4.98
N ASN A 48 -15.76 -1.04 5.42
CA ASN A 48 -15.31 -1.41 6.75
C ASN A 48 -13.84 -1.06 7.07
N THR A 49 -13.04 -0.70 6.07
CA THR A 49 -11.63 -0.34 6.26
C THR A 49 -11.29 1.08 5.81
N MET A 50 -12.27 1.94 5.52
CA MET A 50 -11.99 3.30 5.03
C MET A 50 -11.12 4.11 5.99
N LEU A 51 -11.44 4.12 7.30
CA LEU A 51 -10.68 4.87 8.29
C LEU A 51 -9.25 4.33 8.45
N SER A 52 -9.10 3.01 8.63
CA SER A 52 -7.78 2.40 8.78
C SER A 52 -6.95 2.54 7.52
N ARG A 53 -7.55 2.40 6.33
CA ARG A 53 -6.88 2.62 5.05
C ARG A 53 -6.45 4.08 4.87
N HIS A 54 -7.32 5.04 5.18
CA HIS A 54 -6.97 6.45 5.16
C HIS A 54 -5.72 6.71 6.02
N ASN A 55 -5.66 6.17 7.24
CA ASN A 55 -4.52 6.37 8.13
C ASN A 55 -3.23 5.77 7.57
N GLN A 56 -3.27 4.61 6.93
CA GLN A 56 -2.10 4.04 6.23
C GLN A 56 -1.59 4.94 5.10
N LEU A 57 -2.51 5.58 4.35
CA LEU A 57 -2.14 6.53 3.30
C LEU A 57 -1.50 7.78 3.90
N VAL A 58 -2.07 8.30 5.00
CA VAL A 58 -1.53 9.45 5.74
C VAL A 58 -0.13 9.15 6.29
N GLU A 59 0.11 7.99 6.88
CA GLU A 59 1.44 7.60 7.34
C GLU A 59 2.49 7.69 6.23
N GLU A 60 2.17 7.19 5.03
CA GLU A 60 3.07 7.29 3.89
C GLU A 60 3.13 8.69 3.29
N MET A 61 2.07 9.49 3.39
CA MET A 61 2.12 10.91 3.02
C MET A 61 3.08 11.66 3.94
N LEU A 62 2.97 11.47 5.26
CA LEU A 62 3.86 12.08 6.24
C LEU A 62 5.32 11.62 6.04
N SER A 63 5.54 10.33 5.74
CA SER A 63 6.87 9.79 5.46
C SER A 63 7.55 10.45 4.25
N ARG A 64 6.76 10.92 3.28
CA ARG A 64 7.21 11.66 2.08
C ARG A 64 7.28 13.18 2.28
N GLY A 65 6.98 13.68 3.48
CA GLY A 65 7.02 15.11 3.80
C GLY A 65 5.78 15.90 3.37
N TYR A 66 4.67 15.23 3.03
CA TYR A 66 3.40 15.92 2.84
C TYR A 66 2.87 16.46 4.16
N LYS A 67 2.19 17.61 4.12
CA LYS A 67 1.36 18.08 5.23
C LYS A 67 -0.03 17.49 5.07
N HIS A 68 -0.56 16.87 6.12
CA HIS A 68 -1.93 16.35 6.14
C HIS A 68 -2.75 17.13 7.16
N ASN A 69 -3.82 17.78 6.71
CA ASN A 69 -4.66 18.66 7.51
C ASN A 69 -6.16 18.29 7.40
N SER A 70 -6.46 17.09 6.89
CA SER A 70 -7.82 16.62 6.63
C SER A 70 -8.04 15.26 7.30
N PRO A 71 -8.07 15.19 8.64
CA PRO A 71 -8.35 13.93 9.33
C PRO A 71 -9.70 13.37 8.89
N LEU A 72 -9.76 12.04 8.75
CA LEU A 72 -11.02 11.34 8.51
C LEU A 72 -11.58 10.87 9.85
N ILE A 73 -12.84 11.21 10.11
CA ILE A 73 -13.65 10.63 11.18
C ILE A 73 -14.74 9.87 10.46
N PHE A 74 -14.79 8.55 10.61
CA PHE A 74 -15.77 7.69 9.95
C PHE A 74 -15.91 6.39 10.73
N ASP A 75 -17.15 6.03 11.08
CA ASP A 75 -17.51 4.73 11.63
C ASP A 75 -18.51 4.06 10.68
N PRO A 76 -18.24 2.86 10.14
CA PRO A 76 -19.18 2.16 9.25
C PRO A 76 -20.59 1.98 9.83
N THR A 77 -20.74 1.95 11.15
CA THR A 77 -22.05 1.85 11.81
C THR A 77 -22.94 3.08 11.56
N GLU A 78 -22.35 4.25 11.23
CA GLU A 78 -23.08 5.48 10.92
C GLU A 78 -23.92 5.36 9.63
N ILE A 79 -23.54 4.45 8.74
CA ILE A 79 -24.16 4.22 7.42
C ILE A 79 -24.77 2.81 7.28
N ALA A 80 -24.55 1.92 8.24
CA ALA A 80 -24.97 0.51 8.17
C ALA A 80 -26.48 0.34 7.99
N GLY A 81 -27.29 1.28 8.48
CA GLY A 81 -28.76 1.22 8.38
C GLY A 81 -29.33 1.45 6.98
N HIS A 82 -28.54 1.93 6.02
CA HIS A 82 -29.03 2.23 4.66
C HIS A 82 -28.29 1.50 3.54
N LEU A 83 -27.13 0.90 3.79
CA LEU A 83 -26.47 0.03 2.80
C LEU A 83 -27.02 -1.39 2.83
N PHE A 84 -26.91 -2.08 1.70
CA PHE A 84 -27.15 -3.52 1.70
C PHE A 84 -25.98 -4.26 2.39
N GLU A 85 -26.28 -5.37 3.07
CA GLU A 85 -25.28 -6.22 3.75
C GLU A 85 -24.12 -6.61 2.81
N TRP A 86 -24.41 -6.86 1.53
CA TRP A 86 -23.39 -7.23 0.55
C TRP A 86 -22.49 -6.05 0.16
N GLU A 87 -22.96 -4.80 0.23
CA GLU A 87 -22.15 -3.60 -0.01
C GLU A 87 -21.19 -3.37 1.16
N LEU A 88 -21.64 -3.60 2.39
CA LEU A 88 -20.78 -3.55 3.60
C LEU A 88 -19.73 -4.66 3.61
N SER A 89 -20.07 -5.83 3.07
CA SER A 89 -19.23 -7.03 3.07
C SER A 89 -18.20 -7.10 1.93
N VAL A 90 -18.05 -6.05 1.12
CA VAL A 90 -17.07 -6.03 0.02
C VAL A 90 -15.65 -6.15 0.56
N VAL A 91 -14.87 -7.07 0.00
CA VAL A 91 -13.43 -7.20 0.25
C VAL A 91 -12.67 -7.07 -1.07
N ILE A 92 -11.70 -6.17 -1.09
CA ILE A 92 -10.82 -5.93 -2.23
C ILE A 92 -9.60 -6.85 -2.11
N ASP A 93 -9.25 -7.54 -3.19
CA ASP A 93 -8.03 -8.34 -3.26
C ASP A 93 -6.81 -7.42 -3.54
N PRO A 94 -5.86 -7.29 -2.59
CA PRO A 94 -4.67 -6.48 -2.77
C PRO A 94 -3.75 -6.99 -3.89
N LYS A 95 -3.68 -8.31 -4.13
CA LYS A 95 -2.80 -8.88 -5.18
C LYS A 95 -3.34 -8.54 -6.56
N TYR A 96 -4.66 -8.70 -6.75
CA TYR A 96 -5.33 -8.29 -7.97
C TYR A 96 -5.17 -6.79 -8.23
N SER A 97 -5.39 -5.97 -7.20
CA SER A 97 -5.25 -4.51 -7.29
C SER A 97 -3.81 -4.10 -7.59
N LEU A 98 -2.82 -4.78 -7.01
CA LEU A 98 -1.41 -4.57 -7.31
C LEU A 98 -1.13 -4.83 -8.79
N ASN A 99 -1.56 -5.97 -9.33
CA ASN A 99 -1.36 -6.30 -10.75
C ASN A 99 -1.91 -5.20 -11.67
N ILE A 100 -3.15 -4.76 -11.42
CA ILE A 100 -3.76 -3.65 -12.19
C ILE A 100 -2.93 -2.36 -12.04
N LEU A 101 -2.55 -1.99 -10.82
CA LEU A 101 -1.80 -0.76 -10.56
C LEU A 101 -0.45 -0.76 -11.26
N MET A 102 0.28 -1.88 -11.20
CA MET A 102 1.56 -2.04 -11.89
C MET A 102 1.37 -1.94 -13.41
N GLY A 103 0.34 -2.60 -13.95
CA GLY A 103 -0.03 -2.54 -15.37
C GLY A 103 -0.35 -1.13 -15.87
N ARG A 104 -0.98 -0.29 -15.03
CA ARG A 104 -1.42 1.05 -15.40
C ARG A 104 -0.38 2.16 -15.21
N CYS A 105 0.58 1.99 -14.29
CA CYS A 105 1.47 3.09 -13.89
C CYS A 105 2.93 2.64 -13.72
N SER A 106 3.80 3.15 -14.60
CA SER A 106 5.25 2.93 -14.51
C SER A 106 5.84 3.45 -13.20
N GLY A 107 5.40 4.60 -12.70
CA GLY A 107 5.90 5.16 -11.45
C GLY A 107 5.57 4.31 -10.22
N CYS A 108 4.37 3.71 -10.17
CA CYS A 108 4.05 2.75 -9.10
C CYS A 108 4.88 1.46 -9.25
N ARG A 109 5.09 1.01 -10.49
CA ARG A 109 5.91 -0.17 -10.79
C ARG A 109 7.35 -0.01 -10.34
N GLU A 110 7.96 1.13 -10.65
CA GLU A 110 9.32 1.44 -10.22
C GLU A 110 9.43 1.45 -8.69
N ARG A 111 8.49 2.11 -8.00
CA ARG A 111 8.48 2.12 -6.52
C ARG A 111 8.30 0.74 -5.93
N TYR A 112 7.44 -0.10 -6.51
CA TYR A 112 7.28 -1.48 -6.08
C TYR A 112 8.62 -2.24 -6.17
N LEU A 113 9.28 -2.20 -7.33
CA LEU A 113 10.58 -2.85 -7.55
C LEU A 113 11.66 -2.37 -6.56
N GLN A 114 11.73 -1.06 -6.32
CA GLN A 114 12.65 -0.47 -5.35
C GLN A 114 12.38 -0.93 -3.91
N ASN A 115 11.12 -1.19 -3.55
CA ASN A 115 10.77 -1.61 -2.19
C ASN A 115 10.91 -3.12 -1.99
N ILE A 116 10.60 -3.96 -2.98
CA ILE A 116 10.84 -5.41 -2.87
C ILE A 116 12.34 -5.74 -2.87
N GLY A 117 13.15 -5.01 -3.65
CA GLY A 117 14.61 -5.17 -3.61
C GLY A 117 15.20 -4.80 -2.25
N ARG A 118 14.59 -3.86 -1.52
CA ARG A 118 14.97 -3.55 -0.12
C ARG A 118 14.58 -4.66 0.85
N ILE A 119 13.45 -5.36 0.62
CA ILE A 119 13.02 -6.48 1.45
C ILE A 119 13.99 -7.65 1.27
N ASP A 120 14.28 -8.03 0.02
CA ASP A 120 15.24 -9.12 -0.29
C ASP A 120 16.63 -8.82 0.30
N LEU A 121 17.12 -7.58 0.18
CA LEU A 121 18.35 -7.18 0.86
C LEU A 121 18.22 -7.31 2.38
N ARG A 122 17.18 -6.75 3.00
CA ARG A 122 17.02 -6.80 4.46
C ARG A 122 16.96 -8.24 4.99
N GLU A 123 16.22 -9.12 4.34
CA GLU A 123 16.15 -10.54 4.71
C GLU A 123 17.52 -11.22 4.54
N LYS A 124 18.25 -10.94 3.45
CA LYS A 124 19.63 -11.41 3.27
C LYS A 124 20.58 -10.87 4.34
N TRP A 125 20.43 -9.60 4.75
CA TRP A 125 21.20 -8.98 5.84
C TRP A 125 20.86 -9.58 7.21
N GLU A 126 19.58 -9.73 7.54
CA GLU A 126 19.11 -10.34 8.79
C GLU A 126 19.56 -11.80 8.88
N TYR A 127 19.44 -12.57 7.80
CA TYR A 127 19.99 -13.92 7.68
C TYR A 127 21.52 -13.95 7.86
N ALA A 128 22.25 -13.04 7.22
CA ALA A 128 23.70 -12.96 7.35
C ALA A 128 24.16 -12.61 8.77
N ILE A 129 23.45 -11.72 9.48
CA ILE A 129 23.75 -11.35 10.87
C ILE A 129 23.51 -12.55 11.82
N HIS A 130 22.42 -13.29 11.63
CA HIS A 130 22.04 -14.39 12.53
C HIS A 130 22.79 -15.69 12.25
N LYS A 131 23.58 -15.74 11.17
CA LYS A 131 24.42 -16.89 10.81
C LYS A 131 25.92 -16.62 10.96
N GLN A 132 26.32 -15.45 11.46
CA GLN A 132 27.72 -15.26 11.85
C GLN A 132 27.99 -16.11 13.11
N PRO A 133 28.94 -17.06 13.08
CA PRO A 133 29.41 -17.67 14.32
C PRO A 133 29.93 -16.55 15.22
N ASN A 134 29.76 -16.70 16.54
CA ASN A 134 30.16 -15.72 17.54
C ASN A 134 31.66 -15.42 17.45
N ILE A 135 32.05 -14.44 16.63
CA ILE A 135 33.40 -13.89 16.56
C ILE A 135 33.39 -12.58 17.34
N ASN A 136 33.61 -12.70 18.63
CA ASN A 136 34.02 -11.58 19.46
C ASN A 136 35.35 -11.02 18.92
N ASN A 137 35.43 -9.67 18.89
CA ASN A 137 36.61 -8.83 18.66
C ASN A 137 37.26 -8.82 17.26
N SER A 138 36.82 -7.89 16.40
CA SER A 138 37.75 -6.92 15.79
C SER A 138 37.01 -5.68 15.28
N SER A 139 37.61 -4.52 15.49
CA SER A 139 37.09 -3.17 15.23
C SER A 139 37.19 -2.74 13.77
N GLU A 140 36.82 -3.59 12.81
CA GLU A 140 36.85 -3.25 11.38
C GLU A 140 35.46 -3.23 10.75
N LYS A 141 35.08 -2.07 10.20
CA LYS A 141 33.85 -1.90 9.40
C LYS A 141 33.93 -2.76 8.13
N PRO A 142 32.93 -3.58 7.77
CA PRO A 142 32.99 -4.37 6.55
C PRO A 142 32.87 -3.47 5.31
N LYS A 143 33.78 -3.67 4.35
CA LYS A 143 33.84 -2.93 3.09
C LYS A 143 32.62 -3.23 2.20
N ARG A 144 32.15 -2.18 1.54
CA ARG A 144 31.05 -2.10 0.55
C ARG A 144 31.19 -3.19 -0.53
N TYR A 145 30.47 -4.30 -0.40
CA TYR A 145 30.46 -5.34 -1.43
C TYR A 145 29.56 -4.92 -2.61
N GLN A 146 30.09 -5.08 -3.81
CA GLN A 146 29.68 -4.46 -5.06
C GLN A 146 28.29 -4.92 -5.55
N VAL A 147 27.56 -3.97 -6.15
CA VAL A 147 26.14 -4.01 -6.55
C VAL A 147 25.92 -4.79 -7.87
N GLU A 148 26.89 -5.57 -8.33
CA GLU A 148 26.96 -5.97 -9.74
C GLU A 148 26.20 -7.25 -10.10
N ASN A 149 25.59 -7.96 -9.14
CA ASN A 149 24.91 -9.24 -9.40
C ASN A 149 23.38 -9.23 -9.21
N ALA A 150 22.73 -8.07 -9.10
CA ALA A 150 21.27 -8.01 -8.96
C ALA A 150 20.50 -8.07 -10.30
N MET A 151 21.17 -7.81 -11.43
CA MET A 151 20.53 -7.77 -12.76
C MET A 151 20.36 -9.16 -13.40
N GLN A 152 21.08 -10.18 -12.96
CA GLN A 152 21.02 -11.52 -13.57
C GLN A 152 19.79 -12.34 -13.15
N LEU A 153 19.09 -11.95 -12.08
CA LEU A 153 17.97 -12.71 -11.48
C LEU A 153 16.59 -12.28 -11.98
N LEU A 154 16.51 -11.27 -12.85
CA LEU A 154 15.23 -10.74 -13.38
C LEU A 154 14.83 -11.33 -14.74
N ASP A 155 15.75 -12.02 -15.43
CA ASP A 155 15.47 -12.63 -16.74
C ASP A 155 14.80 -14.02 -16.64
N ASP A 156 14.78 -14.64 -15.46
CA ASP A 156 14.19 -15.97 -15.25
C ASP A 156 12.70 -15.94 -14.78
N ILE A 157 12.10 -14.75 -14.69
CA ILE A 157 10.70 -14.57 -14.19
C ILE A 157 9.79 -13.89 -15.24
N LEU A 158 10.24 -13.77 -16.49
CA LEU A 158 9.41 -13.39 -17.65
C LEU A 158 9.31 -14.54 -18.66
#